data_AF-A0A7C4XRI2-F1
#
_entry.id   AF-A0A7C4XRI2-F1
#
_cell.length_a   1.000
_cell.length_b   1.000
_cell.length_c   1.000
_cell.angle_alpha   90.00
_cell.angle_beta   90.00
_cell.angle_gamma   90.00
#
_symmetry.space_group_name_H-M   'P 1'
#
loop_
_entity.id
_entity.type
_entity.pdbx_description
1 polymer ?
#
loop_
_entity_poly.entity_id
_entity_poly.type
_entity_poly.pdbx_seq_one_letter_code
_entity_poly.pdbx_strand_id
1 'polypeptide(L)'
;MKKAKTKIFRKLYNSLLLRLEKSSPKVKAKKSSIESGSHSAEPKAESFSSIAYRLIGGKISPILPLFQDLSMHLQRAGIKTNFRVYVSLTVFSTALAALAALICIPCVLFFVFDVPVFPALLFGAGGSLFAVAFSVAGFYVYPVYRADKIRRDLEDELAFTTGYMSILASAGVPPEKIFYSLSNLPIPLAVSAEAKNIIRDINIFGLDVISALKKASKRSPSTLFREMLEGFISTIHS
;
A
#
# COMPACT_ATOMS: atom_id res chain seq x y z
N MET A 1 -41.65 -13.72 -23.88
CA MET A 1 -40.90 -12.46 -23.65
C MET A 1 -39.46 -12.62 -23.11
N LYS A 2 -39.08 -13.66 -22.36
CA LYS A 2 -37.69 -13.85 -21.84
C LYS A 2 -36.61 -13.99 -22.93
N LYS A 3 -36.87 -14.73 -24.03
CA LYS A 3 -35.87 -14.98 -25.11
C LYS A 3 -35.49 -13.71 -25.90
N ALA A 4 -36.35 -12.68 -25.91
CA ALA A 4 -36.07 -11.43 -26.63
C ALA A 4 -35.08 -10.53 -25.87
N LYS A 5 -35.23 -10.42 -24.54
CA LYS A 5 -34.30 -9.64 -23.68
C LYS A 5 -32.88 -10.20 -23.69
N THR A 6 -32.72 -11.54 -23.67
CA THR A 6 -31.39 -12.19 -23.72
C THR A 6 -30.68 -11.96 -25.07
N LYS A 7 -31.42 -11.93 -26.19
CA LYS A 7 -30.86 -11.63 -27.51
C LYS A 7 -30.38 -10.19 -27.60
N ILE A 8 -31.11 -9.24 -27.02
CA ILE A 8 -30.73 -7.82 -27.00
C ILE A 8 -29.48 -7.61 -26.15
N PHE A 9 -29.42 -8.24 -24.98
CA PHE A 9 -28.26 -8.14 -24.09
C PHE A 9 -26.99 -8.75 -24.71
N ARG A 10 -27.11 -9.90 -25.37
CA ARG A 10 -25.98 -10.52 -26.10
C ARG A 10 -25.51 -9.66 -27.27
N LYS A 11 -26.43 -8.99 -27.97
CA LYS A 11 -26.11 -8.07 -29.06
C LYS A 11 -25.41 -6.80 -28.55
N LEU A 12 -25.83 -6.28 -27.40
CA LEU A 12 -25.21 -5.13 -26.74
C LEU A 12 -23.81 -5.47 -26.22
N TYR A 13 -23.65 -6.63 -25.57
CA TYR A 13 -22.36 -7.12 -25.07
C TYR A 13 -21.35 -7.33 -26.19
N ASN A 14 -21.75 -7.99 -27.28
CA ASN A 14 -20.88 -8.20 -28.44
C ASN A 14 -20.55 -6.87 -29.15
N SER A 15 -21.48 -5.92 -29.18
CA SER A 15 -21.22 -4.57 -29.72
C SER A 15 -20.23 -3.78 -28.86
N LEU A 16 -20.21 -3.99 -27.54
CA LEU A 16 -19.25 -3.35 -26.63
C LEU A 16 -17.86 -3.98 -26.75
N LEU A 17 -17.78 -5.32 -26.84
CA LEU A 17 -16.52 -6.04 -27.05
C LEU A 17 -15.82 -5.63 -28.35
N LEU A 18 -16.58 -5.49 -29.43
CA LEU A 18 -16.07 -5.02 -30.72
C LEU A 18 -15.56 -3.56 -30.68
N ARG A 19 -16.09 -2.72 -29.78
CA ARG A 19 -15.61 -1.34 -29.59
C ARG A 19 -14.35 -1.28 -28.70
N LEU A 20 -14.20 -2.21 -27.76
CA LEU A 20 -13.01 -2.30 -26.91
C LEU A 20 -11.80 -2.87 -27.66
N GLU A 21 -12.01 -3.85 -28.54
CA GLU A 21 -10.94 -4.41 -29.37
C GLU A 21 -10.45 -3.43 -30.44
N LYS A 22 -11.35 -2.59 -30.98
CA LYS A 22 -11.00 -1.53 -31.94
C LYS A 22 -10.24 -0.35 -31.31
N SER A 23 -10.24 -0.24 -29.97
CA SER A 23 -9.60 0.87 -29.24
C SER A 23 -8.19 0.54 -28.72
N SER A 24 -7.63 -0.63 -29.06
CA SER A 24 -6.24 -0.95 -28.73
C SER A 24 -5.33 -0.72 -29.95
N PRO A 25 -4.59 0.40 -30.03
CA PRO A 25 -3.59 0.55 -31.07
C PRO A 25 -2.37 -0.33 -30.73
N LYS A 26 -2.03 -1.22 -31.67
CA LYS A 26 -0.69 -1.81 -31.80
C LYS A 26 0.35 -0.69 -31.86
N VAL A 27 1.34 -0.69 -30.96
CA VAL A 27 2.64 -0.06 -31.25
C VAL A 27 3.77 -0.97 -30.74
N LYS A 28 4.64 -1.29 -31.69
CA LYS A 28 5.79 -2.19 -31.64
C LYS A 28 7.06 -1.36 -31.42
N ALA A 29 7.97 -1.89 -30.60
CA ALA A 29 9.41 -1.62 -30.39
C ALA A 29 10.12 -0.43 -31.09
N LYS A 30 10.92 0.35 -30.32
CA LYS A 30 12.20 0.96 -30.75
C LYS A 30 13.15 1.23 -29.56
N LYS A 31 14.46 1.04 -29.84
CA LYS A 31 15.64 0.91 -28.97
C LYS A 31 16.39 2.26 -28.78
N SER A 32 17.16 2.33 -27.69
CA SER A 32 18.45 3.04 -27.45
C SER A 32 18.50 4.49 -26.91
N SER A 33 19.11 4.58 -25.72
CA SER A 33 20.22 5.49 -25.33
C SER A 33 19.98 6.88 -24.72
N ILE A 34 20.33 6.95 -23.43
CA ILE A 34 21.21 7.94 -22.75
C ILE A 34 20.61 9.27 -22.24
N GLU A 35 21.04 9.56 -21.00
CA GLU A 35 21.13 10.85 -20.28
C GLU A 35 19.96 11.36 -19.43
N SER A 36 20.15 11.13 -18.12
CA SER A 36 20.13 12.11 -17.03
C SER A 36 18.96 13.11 -16.99
N GLY A 37 18.08 12.90 -16.03
CA GLY A 37 17.03 13.86 -15.70
C GLY A 37 16.11 13.30 -14.63
N SER A 38 16.45 13.59 -13.38
CA SER A 38 15.54 13.58 -12.22
C SER A 38 14.10 13.87 -12.64
N HIS A 39 13.18 12.92 -12.53
CA HIS A 39 11.78 13.17 -12.21
C HIS A 39 11.11 11.84 -11.80
N SER A 40 10.79 11.74 -10.51
CA SER A 40 9.89 10.75 -9.93
C SER A 40 8.57 10.73 -10.69
N ALA A 41 8.30 9.66 -11.43
CA ALA A 41 7.00 9.38 -12.02
C ALA A 41 6.26 8.34 -11.16
N GLU A 42 5.70 8.79 -10.03
CA GLU A 42 4.56 8.10 -9.44
C GLU A 42 3.31 8.45 -10.26
N PRO A 43 2.44 7.48 -10.58
CA PRO A 43 1.32 7.72 -11.49
C PRO A 43 0.24 8.54 -10.79
N LYS A 44 0.17 9.84 -11.09
CA LYS A 44 -1.03 10.71 -11.09
C LYS A 44 -2.12 10.38 -10.05
N ALA A 45 -1.75 10.16 -8.79
CA ALA A 45 -2.66 9.87 -7.66
C ALA A 45 -2.89 11.10 -6.75
N GLU A 46 -2.33 12.26 -7.11
CA GLU A 46 -2.44 13.48 -6.31
C GLU A 46 -3.81 14.18 -6.43
N SER A 47 -4.54 13.99 -7.53
CA SER A 47 -5.82 14.66 -7.73
C SER A 47 -6.98 13.99 -6.96
N PHE A 48 -7.07 12.66 -6.97
CA PHE A 48 -8.13 11.95 -6.22
C PHE A 48 -7.92 12.03 -4.70
N SER A 49 -6.68 11.91 -4.24
CA SER A 49 -6.36 11.94 -2.80
C SER A 49 -6.62 13.33 -2.20
N SER A 50 -6.34 14.40 -2.93
CA SER A 50 -6.61 15.78 -2.48
C SER A 50 -8.09 16.15 -2.50
N ILE A 51 -8.86 15.65 -3.47
CA ILE A 51 -10.33 15.81 -3.53
C ILE A 51 -10.99 15.07 -2.37
N ALA A 52 -10.59 13.82 -2.11
CA ALA A 52 -11.07 13.04 -0.97
C ALA A 52 -10.78 13.75 0.36
N TYR A 53 -9.57 14.28 0.53
CA TYR A 53 -9.18 15.00 1.74
C TYR A 53 -9.99 16.29 1.94
N ARG A 54 -10.23 17.08 0.89
CA ARG A 54 -11.03 18.30 0.95
C ARG A 54 -12.51 18.05 1.28
N LEU A 55 -13.08 16.97 0.76
CA LEU A 55 -14.51 16.68 0.92
C LEU A 55 -14.85 16.08 2.29
N ILE A 56 -13.94 15.30 2.85
CA ILE A 56 -14.19 14.40 3.98
C ILE A 56 -13.33 14.73 5.21
N GLY A 57 -12.27 15.53 5.06
CA GLY A 57 -11.33 15.87 6.13
C GLY A 57 -11.97 16.57 7.34
N GLY A 58 -13.09 17.29 7.15
CA GLY A 58 -13.81 17.96 8.24
C GLY A 58 -14.66 17.04 9.13
N LYS A 59 -15.09 15.88 8.63
CA LYS A 59 -15.99 14.94 9.35
C LYS A 59 -15.30 13.68 9.87
N ILE A 60 -14.02 13.52 9.60
CA ILE A 60 -13.25 12.31 9.92
C ILE A 60 -12.68 12.31 11.36
N SER A 61 -12.57 13.48 12.00
CA SER A 61 -12.03 13.64 13.36
C SER A 61 -12.59 12.69 14.44
N PRO A 62 -13.89 12.32 14.48
CA PRO A 62 -14.39 11.38 15.48
C PRO A 62 -14.13 9.89 15.17
N ILE A 63 -13.74 9.54 13.94
CA ILE A 63 -13.53 8.14 13.50
C ILE A 63 -12.02 7.78 13.54
N LEU A 64 -11.15 8.79 13.63
CA LEU A 64 -9.70 8.63 13.85
C LEU A 64 -9.30 7.66 14.97
N PRO A 65 -9.90 7.70 16.19
CA PRO A 65 -9.46 6.85 17.28
C PRO A 65 -9.65 5.35 17.00
N LEU A 66 -10.64 4.96 16.17
CA LEU A 66 -10.89 3.56 15.82
C LEU A 66 -9.82 2.96 14.89
N PHE A 67 -9.06 3.81 14.20
CA PHE A 67 -7.97 3.41 13.31
C PHE A 67 -6.59 3.70 13.91
N GLN A 68 -6.50 4.09 15.18
CA GLN A 68 -5.23 4.49 15.79
C GLN A 68 -4.21 3.33 15.81
N ASP A 69 -4.65 2.08 15.99
CA ASP A 69 -3.81 0.88 15.83
C ASP A 69 -3.28 0.73 14.39
N LEU A 70 -4.09 1.10 13.39
CA LEU A 70 -3.69 1.04 11.99
C LEU A 70 -2.56 2.02 11.68
N SER A 71 -2.45 3.14 12.41
CA SER A 71 -1.34 4.09 12.25
C SER A 71 0.01 3.48 12.62
N MET A 72 0.04 2.63 13.66
CA MET A 72 1.22 1.87 14.07
C MET A 72 1.60 0.84 13.01
N HIS A 73 0.62 0.12 12.45
CA HIS A 73 0.85 -0.82 11.36
C HIS A 73 1.26 -0.13 10.05
N LEU A 74 0.74 1.07 9.74
CA LEU A 74 1.14 1.85 8.56
C LEU A 74 2.58 2.35 8.67
N GLN A 75 2.97 2.87 9.83
CA GLN A 75 4.35 3.30 10.08
C GLN A 75 5.32 2.13 9.96
N ARG A 76 4.93 0.97 10.53
CA ARG A 76 5.69 -0.29 10.44
C ARG A 76 5.69 -0.91 9.04
N ALA A 77 4.66 -0.70 8.23
CA ALA A 77 4.59 -1.14 6.84
C ALA A 77 5.43 -0.28 5.88
N GLY A 78 6.06 0.80 6.36
CA GLY A 78 6.85 1.71 5.54
C GLY A 78 6.04 2.51 4.51
N ILE A 79 4.71 2.58 4.68
CA ILE A 79 3.84 3.36 3.80
C ILE A 79 4.03 4.84 4.14
N LYS A 80 4.66 5.59 3.24
CA LYS A 80 4.98 7.02 3.41
C LYS A 80 3.77 7.96 3.26
N THR A 81 2.55 7.43 3.18
CA THR A 81 1.35 8.26 3.10
C THR A 81 0.87 8.62 4.50
N ASN A 82 0.57 9.91 4.72
CA ASN A 82 0.00 10.37 5.98
C ASN A 82 -1.24 9.53 6.34
N PHE A 83 -1.30 9.00 7.57
CA PHE A 83 -2.42 8.21 8.10
C PHE A 83 -3.78 8.85 7.78
N ARG A 84 -3.84 10.18 7.87
CA ARG A 84 -5.04 10.95 7.57
C ARG A 84 -5.48 10.83 6.11
N VAL A 85 -4.54 10.78 5.16
CA VAL A 85 -4.82 10.62 3.73
C VAL A 85 -5.33 9.21 3.42
N TYR A 86 -4.77 8.18 4.07
CA TYR A 86 -5.23 6.79 3.90
C TYR A 86 -6.67 6.58 4.40
N VAL A 87 -7.00 7.16 5.57
CA VAL A 87 -8.37 7.08 6.11
C VAL A 87 -9.34 7.86 5.23
N SER A 88 -8.98 9.06 4.76
CA SER A 88 -9.82 9.82 3.81
C SER A 88 -10.06 9.07 2.50
N LEU A 89 -9.05 8.41 1.96
CA LEU A 89 -9.18 7.60 0.74
C LEU A 89 -10.07 6.38 0.97
N THR A 90 -9.91 5.70 2.10
CA THR A 90 -10.74 4.54 2.48
C THR A 90 -12.21 4.94 2.61
N VAL A 91 -12.50 6.02 3.33
CA VAL A 91 -13.88 6.53 3.50
C VAL A 91 -14.48 6.97 2.16
N PHE A 92 -13.69 7.61 1.30
CA PHE A 92 -14.16 8.01 -0.03
C PHE A 92 -14.45 6.80 -0.92
N SER A 93 -13.55 5.80 -0.91
CA SER A 93 -13.72 4.56 -1.67
C SER A 93 -14.91 3.74 -1.20
N THR A 94 -15.13 3.63 0.13
CA THR A 94 -16.27 2.90 0.70
C THR A 94 -17.58 3.62 0.41
N ALA A 95 -17.61 4.95 0.47
CA ALA A 95 -18.79 5.73 0.07
C ALA A 95 -19.13 5.55 -1.42
N LEU A 96 -18.12 5.57 -2.29
CA LEU A 96 -18.33 5.36 -3.73
C LEU A 96 -18.79 3.93 -4.03
N ALA A 97 -18.19 2.93 -3.36
CA ALA A 97 -18.60 1.53 -3.46
C ALA A 97 -20.04 1.31 -2.95
N ALA A 98 -20.43 1.99 -1.87
CA ALA A 98 -21.80 1.96 -1.35
C ALA A 98 -22.80 2.51 -2.37
N LEU A 99 -22.52 3.69 -2.95
CA LEU A 99 -23.37 4.28 -4.00
C LEU A 99 -23.47 3.35 -5.22
N ALA A 100 -22.34 2.79 -5.66
CA ALA A 100 -22.32 1.85 -6.78
C ALA A 100 -23.15 0.59 -6.47
N ALA A 101 -23.00 0.00 -5.27
CA ALA A 101 -23.75 -1.17 -4.84
C ALA A 101 -25.26 -0.88 -4.73
N LEU A 102 -25.63 0.27 -4.18
CA LEU A 102 -27.01 0.70 -4.02
C LEU A 102 -27.74 0.85 -5.36
N ILE A 103 -27.02 1.20 -6.44
CA ILE A 103 -27.61 1.35 -7.78
C ILE A 103 -27.52 0.05 -8.58
N CYS A 104 -26.36 -0.62 -8.58
CA CYS A 104 -26.12 -1.81 -9.39
C CYS A 104 -26.94 -3.02 -8.94
N ILE A 105 -27.04 -3.28 -7.63
CA ILE A 105 -27.72 -4.46 -7.09
C ILE A 105 -29.22 -4.48 -7.44
N PRO A 106 -30.02 -3.42 -7.16
CA PRO A 106 -31.42 -3.42 -7.55
C PRO A 106 -31.62 -3.38 -9.07
N CYS A 107 -30.73 -2.71 -9.82
CA CYS A 107 -30.79 -2.67 -11.28
C CYS A 107 -30.61 -4.07 -11.91
N VAL A 108 -29.66 -4.85 -11.41
CA VAL A 108 -29.44 -6.24 -11.85
C VAL A 108 -30.61 -7.14 -11.47
N LEU A 109 -31.13 -7.04 -10.24
CA LEU A 109 -32.30 -7.82 -9.80
C LEU A 109 -33.54 -7.53 -10.65
N PHE A 110 -33.79 -6.25 -10.94
CA PHE A 110 -34.92 -5.84 -11.77
C PHE A 110 -34.77 -6.31 -13.23
N PHE A 111 -33.59 -6.12 -13.83
CA PHE A 111 -33.39 -6.41 -15.25
C PHE A 111 -33.26 -7.90 -15.56
N VAL A 112 -32.63 -8.68 -14.68
CA VAL A 112 -32.34 -10.11 -14.91
C VAL A 112 -33.43 -11.02 -14.37
N PHE A 113 -33.97 -10.72 -13.19
CA PHE A 113 -34.88 -11.61 -12.46
C PHE A 113 -36.36 -11.16 -12.50
N ASP A 114 -36.68 -10.01 -13.09
CA ASP A 114 -38.04 -9.41 -13.15
C ASP A 114 -38.72 -9.35 -11.75
N VAL A 115 -37.93 -9.12 -10.69
CA VAL A 115 -38.43 -9.02 -9.29
C VAL A 115 -39.15 -7.67 -9.11
N PRO A 116 -40.25 -7.61 -8.34
CA PRO A 116 -40.89 -6.34 -8.00
C PRO A 116 -39.90 -5.37 -7.34
N VAL A 117 -40.17 -4.07 -7.49
CA VAL A 117 -39.27 -2.99 -7.06
C VAL A 117 -39.04 -2.96 -5.55
N PHE A 118 -40.02 -3.40 -4.75
CA PHE A 118 -39.98 -3.31 -3.30
C PHE A 118 -38.97 -4.30 -2.67
N PRO A 119 -38.97 -5.61 -3.00
CA PRO A 119 -37.91 -6.52 -2.57
C PRO A 119 -36.53 -6.18 -3.16
N ALA A 120 -36.48 -5.70 -4.41
CA ALA A 120 -35.21 -5.32 -5.04
C ALA A 120 -34.52 -4.17 -4.29
N LEU A 121 -35.28 -3.20 -3.77
CA LEU A 121 -34.75 -2.09 -2.97
C LEU A 121 -34.22 -2.56 -1.61
N LEU A 122 -34.93 -3.49 -0.94
CA LEU A 122 -34.48 -4.09 0.33
C LEU A 122 -33.15 -4.85 0.16
N PHE A 123 -33.02 -5.65 -0.91
CA PHE A 123 -31.75 -6.33 -1.23
C PHE A 123 -30.65 -5.35 -1.63
N GLY A 124 -30.97 -4.26 -2.33
CA GLY A 124 -30.02 -3.20 -2.65
C GLY A 124 -29.47 -2.50 -1.40
N ALA A 125 -30.35 -2.19 -0.43
CA ALA A 125 -29.96 -1.61 0.85
C ALA A 125 -29.07 -2.57 1.67
N GLY A 126 -29.45 -3.85 1.76
CA GLY A 126 -28.64 -4.87 2.43
C GLY A 126 -27.28 -5.08 1.75
N GLY A 127 -27.27 -5.14 0.42
CA GLY A 127 -26.04 -5.29 -0.37
C GLY A 127 -25.10 -4.09 -0.27
N SER A 128 -25.62 -2.87 -0.20
CA SER A 128 -24.82 -1.67 0.08
C SER A 128 -24.15 -1.75 1.44
N LEU A 129 -24.86 -2.19 2.49
CA LEU A 129 -24.29 -2.33 3.82
C LEU A 129 -23.17 -3.40 3.85
N PHE A 130 -23.38 -4.51 3.14
CA PHE A 130 -22.39 -5.57 3.01
C PHE A 130 -21.15 -5.11 2.22
N ALA A 131 -21.34 -4.34 1.15
CA ALA A 131 -20.26 -3.77 0.36
C ALA A 131 -19.39 -2.80 1.18
N VAL A 132 -20.00 -1.98 2.03
CA VAL A 132 -19.28 -1.10 2.96
C VAL A 132 -18.46 -1.91 3.95
N ALA A 133 -19.08 -2.90 4.62
CA ALA A 133 -18.40 -3.73 5.60
C ALA A 133 -17.20 -4.47 4.98
N PHE A 134 -17.39 -5.07 3.79
CA PHE A 134 -16.35 -5.80 3.09
C PHE A 134 -15.22 -4.90 2.60
N SER A 135 -15.54 -3.70 2.08
CA SER A 135 -14.54 -2.74 1.63
C SER A 135 -13.70 -2.22 2.80
N VAL A 136 -14.32 -1.84 3.92
CA VAL A 136 -13.60 -1.41 5.13
C VAL A 136 -12.68 -2.53 5.65
N ALA A 137 -13.18 -3.77 5.70
CA ALA A 137 -12.38 -4.92 6.11
C ALA A 137 -11.18 -5.15 5.18
N GLY A 138 -11.37 -5.08 3.86
CA GLY A 138 -10.30 -5.24 2.88
C GLY A 138 -9.20 -4.18 3.02
N PHE A 139 -9.60 -2.91 3.18
CA PHE A 139 -8.65 -1.81 3.40
C PHE A 139 -7.91 -1.89 4.73
N TYR A 140 -8.48 -2.53 5.75
CA TYR A 140 -7.80 -2.75 7.03
C TYR A 140 -6.78 -3.90 6.96
N VAL A 141 -7.12 -4.98 6.27
CA VAL A 141 -6.24 -6.17 6.14
C VAL A 141 -5.00 -5.87 5.29
N TYR A 142 -5.12 -5.03 4.26
CA TYR A 142 -4.02 -4.72 3.34
C TYR A 142 -2.72 -4.24 4.02
N PRO A 143 -2.73 -3.18 4.87
CA PRO A 143 -1.51 -2.70 5.51
C PRO A 143 -0.92 -3.70 6.51
N VAL A 144 -1.77 -4.48 7.22
CA VAL A 144 -1.33 -5.52 8.16
C VAL A 144 -0.57 -6.61 7.39
N TYR A 145 -1.15 -7.09 6.28
CA TYR A 145 -0.51 -8.09 5.44
C TYR A 145 0.83 -7.61 4.85
N ARG A 146 0.90 -6.33 4.44
CA ARG A 146 2.14 -5.74 3.95
C ARG A 146 3.21 -5.62 5.04
N ALA A 147 2.84 -5.18 6.25
CA ALA A 147 3.76 -5.13 7.38
C ALA A 147 4.30 -6.52 7.73
N ASP A 148 3.43 -7.53 7.75
CA ASP A 148 3.82 -8.92 8.04
C ASP A 148 4.74 -9.51 6.97
N LYS A 149 4.52 -9.17 5.69
CA LYS A 149 5.43 -9.59 4.64
C LYS A 149 6.84 -9.03 4.87
N ILE A 150 6.96 -7.72 5.10
CA ILE A 150 8.26 -7.07 5.36
C ILE A 150 8.90 -7.67 6.61
N ARG A 151 8.11 -7.93 7.66
CA ARG A 151 8.59 -8.57 8.88
C ARG A 151 9.25 -9.92 8.60
N ARG A 152 8.56 -10.79 7.85
CA ARG A 152 9.06 -12.13 7.49
C ARG A 152 10.33 -12.01 6.64
N ASP A 153 10.30 -11.19 5.61
CA ASP A 153 11.45 -10.98 4.73
C ASP A 153 12.68 -10.48 5.53
N LEU A 154 12.49 -9.58 6.52
CA LEU A 154 13.57 -9.11 7.40
C LEU A 154 14.11 -10.20 8.34
N GLU A 155 13.24 -11.05 8.89
CA GLU A 155 13.63 -12.14 9.80
C GLU A 155 14.42 -13.22 9.06
N ASP A 156 13.99 -13.58 7.85
CA ASP A 156 14.66 -14.57 7.01
C ASP A 156 16.07 -14.12 6.58
N GLU A 157 16.24 -12.82 6.33
CA GLU A 157 17.51 -12.22 5.91
C GLU A 157 18.43 -11.83 7.09
N LEU A 158 17.94 -11.95 8.33
CA LEU A 158 18.63 -11.43 9.51
C LEU A 158 19.95 -12.17 9.77
N ALA A 159 19.94 -13.49 9.67
CA ALA A 159 21.12 -14.33 9.91
C ALA A 159 22.25 -14.03 8.91
N PHE A 160 21.91 -13.79 7.65
CA PHE A 160 22.87 -13.37 6.63
C PHE A 160 23.44 -11.99 6.97
N THR A 161 22.58 -11.06 7.34
CA THR A 161 22.95 -9.68 7.67
C THR A 161 23.90 -9.61 8.86
N THR A 162 23.61 -10.31 9.95
CA THR A 162 24.45 -10.31 11.16
C THR A 162 25.81 -10.93 10.89
N GLY A 163 25.87 -12.02 10.12
CA GLY A 163 27.14 -12.60 9.67
C GLY A 163 27.96 -11.63 8.84
N TYR A 164 27.34 -10.96 7.87
CA TYR A 164 28.00 -9.94 7.05
C TYR A 164 28.49 -8.74 7.87
N MET A 165 27.66 -8.22 8.78
CA MET A 165 28.04 -7.15 9.71
C MET A 165 29.20 -7.57 10.61
N SER A 166 29.20 -8.81 11.10
CA SER A 166 30.28 -9.34 11.96
C SER A 166 31.60 -9.37 11.21
N ILE A 167 31.63 -9.82 9.94
CA ILE A 167 32.85 -9.83 9.12
C ILE A 167 33.39 -8.40 8.96
N LEU A 168 32.52 -7.44 8.63
CA LEU A 168 32.92 -6.05 8.46
C LEU A 168 33.39 -5.41 9.76
N ALA A 169 32.70 -5.69 10.87
CA ALA A 169 33.10 -5.21 12.19
C ALA A 169 34.46 -5.80 12.62
N SER A 170 34.70 -7.09 12.37
CA SER A 170 36.01 -7.73 12.59
C SER A 170 37.12 -7.15 11.72
N ALA A 171 36.78 -6.63 10.53
CA ALA A 171 37.70 -5.89 9.67
C ALA A 171 37.93 -4.43 10.12
N GLY A 172 37.33 -3.98 11.22
CA GLY A 172 37.46 -2.62 11.74
C GLY A 172 36.68 -1.56 10.95
N VAL A 173 35.70 -1.98 10.15
CA VAL A 173 34.86 -1.05 9.39
C VAL A 173 33.95 -0.28 10.36
N PRO A 174 33.89 1.06 10.27
CA PRO A 174 33.06 1.83 11.18
C PRO A 174 31.56 1.58 10.94
N PRO A 175 30.70 1.65 11.98
CA PRO A 175 29.28 1.34 11.92
C PRO A 175 28.51 1.98 10.76
N GLU A 176 28.75 3.27 10.49
CA GLU A 176 28.14 4.00 9.38
C GLU A 176 28.43 3.33 8.02
N LYS A 177 29.68 2.89 7.82
CA LYS A 177 30.11 2.23 6.56
C LYS A 177 29.60 0.80 6.44
N ILE A 178 29.35 0.12 7.56
CA ILE A 178 28.69 -1.20 7.58
C ILE A 178 27.27 -1.07 7.00
N PHE A 179 26.47 -0.12 7.51
CA PHE A 179 25.12 0.13 6.99
C PHE A 179 25.14 0.66 5.55
N TYR A 180 26.15 1.45 5.17
CA TYR A 180 26.34 1.88 3.79
C TYR A 180 26.55 0.68 2.85
N SER A 181 27.41 -0.26 3.26
CA SER A 181 27.69 -1.48 2.49
C SER A 181 26.44 -2.36 2.36
N LEU A 182 25.65 -2.49 3.43
CA LEU A 182 24.36 -3.19 3.40
C LEU A 182 23.35 -2.52 2.45
N SER A 183 23.32 -1.19 2.39
CA SER A 183 22.42 -0.44 1.51
C SER A 183 22.75 -0.58 0.02
N ASN A 184 23.98 -0.95 -0.31
CA ASN A 184 24.49 -1.12 -1.67
C ASN A 184 24.65 -2.59 -2.09
N LEU A 185 24.04 -3.52 -1.35
CA LEU A 185 24.06 -4.93 -1.73
C LEU A 185 23.43 -5.14 -3.12
N PRO A 186 24.03 -5.98 -3.98
CA PRO A 186 23.52 -6.24 -5.34
C PRO A 186 22.20 -7.01 -5.34
N ILE A 187 21.89 -7.71 -4.25
CA ILE A 187 20.67 -8.48 -4.08
C ILE A 187 19.63 -7.58 -3.40
N PRO A 188 18.43 -7.42 -3.99
CA PRO A 188 17.36 -6.60 -3.41
C PRO A 188 16.75 -7.31 -2.19
N LEU A 189 17.42 -7.15 -1.05
CA LEU A 189 17.03 -7.67 0.26
C LEU A 189 16.14 -6.65 0.98
N ALA A 190 15.17 -7.11 1.79
CA ALA A 190 14.39 -6.25 2.67
C ALA A 190 15.28 -5.46 3.64
N VAL A 191 16.36 -6.08 4.13
CA VAL A 191 17.35 -5.41 4.99
C VAL A 191 18.09 -4.30 4.26
N SER A 192 18.40 -4.47 2.96
CA SER A 192 19.06 -3.42 2.17
C SER A 192 18.17 -2.17 2.05
N ALA A 193 16.86 -2.37 1.88
CA ALA A 193 15.90 -1.26 1.88
C ALA A 193 15.86 -0.53 3.23
N GLU A 194 15.98 -1.25 4.34
CA GLU A 194 16.00 -0.64 5.68
C GLU A 194 17.34 0.05 5.98
N ALA A 195 18.47 -0.55 5.59
CA ALA A 195 19.79 0.06 5.65
C ALA A 195 19.85 1.36 4.82
N LYS A 196 19.22 1.38 3.64
CA LYS A 196 19.10 2.60 2.83
C LYS A 196 18.30 3.70 3.52
N ASN A 197 17.30 3.34 4.33
CA ASN A 197 16.56 4.32 5.13
C ASN A 197 17.42 4.87 6.28
N ILE A 198 18.22 4.03 6.95
CA ILE A 198 19.17 4.44 7.99
C ILE A 198 20.22 5.41 7.42
N ILE A 199 20.84 5.05 6.29
CA ILE A 199 21.85 5.89 5.63
C ILE A 199 21.24 7.20 5.11
N ARG A 200 19.97 7.18 4.66
CA ARG A 200 19.26 8.40 4.33
C ARG A 200 19.10 9.31 5.54
N ASP A 201 18.75 8.75 6.69
CA ASP A 201 18.60 9.47 7.96
C ASP A 201 19.93 10.11 8.40
N ILE A 202 21.06 9.44 8.17
CA ILE A 202 22.39 9.98 8.47
C ILE A 202 22.80 11.05 7.44
N ASN A 203 22.82 10.71 6.15
CA ASN A 203 23.40 11.58 5.12
C ASN A 203 22.52 12.77 4.73
N ILE A 204 21.19 12.59 4.71
CA ILE A 204 20.26 13.65 4.27
C ILE A 204 19.78 14.47 5.46
N PHE A 205 19.46 13.82 6.58
CA PHE A 205 18.92 14.51 7.75
C PHE A 205 19.98 14.87 8.80
N GLY A 206 21.25 14.47 8.60
CA GLY A 206 22.35 14.80 9.51
C GLY A 206 22.22 14.16 10.89
N LEU A 207 21.48 13.04 11.00
CA LEU A 207 21.30 12.35 12.27
C LEU A 207 22.57 11.58 12.64
N ASP A 208 22.92 11.60 13.93
CA ASP A 208 23.95 10.73 14.49
C ASP A 208 23.58 9.24 14.26
N VAL A 209 24.59 8.39 14.09
CA VAL A 209 24.43 6.96 13.79
C VAL A 209 23.56 6.26 14.84
N ILE A 210 23.78 6.53 16.13
CA ILE A 210 22.99 5.93 17.21
C ILE A 210 21.54 6.41 17.15
N SER A 211 21.35 7.71 16.90
CA SER A 211 20.01 8.30 16.77
C SER A 211 19.23 7.74 15.57
N ALA A 212 19.91 7.57 14.42
CA ALA A 212 19.34 6.97 13.22
C ALA A 212 18.96 5.50 13.44
N LEU A 213 19.82 4.72 14.09
CA LEU A 213 19.54 3.32 14.41
C LEU A 213 18.38 3.18 15.41
N LYS A 214 18.31 4.04 16.43
CA LYS A 214 17.20 4.05 17.40
C LYS A 214 15.87 4.42 16.73
N LYS A 215 15.90 5.35 15.78
CA LYS A 215 14.73 5.72 14.98
C LYS A 215 14.29 4.57 14.05
N ALA A 216 15.23 3.87 13.44
CA ALA A 216 14.95 2.69 12.62
C ALA A 216 14.39 1.52 13.44
N SER A 217 14.95 1.24 14.63
CA SER A 217 14.44 0.20 15.55
C SER A 217 12.97 0.45 15.93
N LYS A 218 12.60 1.70 16.23
CA LYS A 218 11.21 2.07 16.55
C LYS A 218 10.25 1.92 15.38
N ARG A 219 10.73 2.14 14.15
CA ARG A 219 9.91 2.10 12.93
C ARG A 219 9.74 0.68 12.39
N SER A 220 10.69 -0.23 12.65
CA SER A 220 10.69 -1.56 12.06
C SER A 220 9.50 -2.42 12.55
N PRO A 221 8.86 -3.23 11.66
CA PRO A 221 7.84 -4.20 12.04
C PRO A 221 8.42 -5.44 12.72
N SER A 222 9.70 -5.76 12.52
CA SER A 222 10.33 -6.98 13.02
C SER A 222 10.93 -6.80 14.42
N THR A 223 10.58 -7.71 15.32
CA THR A 223 11.11 -7.76 16.68
C THR A 223 12.58 -8.17 16.70
N LEU A 224 12.95 -9.19 15.92
CA LEU A 224 14.34 -9.67 15.85
C LEU A 224 15.27 -8.62 15.24
N PHE A 225 14.84 -7.93 14.18
CA PHE A 225 15.63 -6.84 13.61
C PHE A 225 15.80 -5.67 14.59
N ARG A 226 14.75 -5.36 15.36
CA ARG A 226 14.81 -4.33 16.41
C ARG A 226 15.82 -4.70 17.49
N GLU A 227 15.78 -5.93 17.98
CA GLU A 227 16.71 -6.44 18.99
C GLU A 227 18.16 -6.44 18.48
N MET A 228 18.37 -6.82 17.22
CA MET A 228 19.68 -6.74 16.57
C MET A 228 20.20 -5.29 16.56
N LEU A 229 19.39 -4.31 16.15
CA LEU A 229 19.80 -2.90 16.13
C LEU A 229 20.08 -2.36 17.53
N GLU A 230 19.27 -2.73 18.53
CA GLU A 230 19.47 -2.32 19.93
C GLU A 230 20.74 -2.93 20.53
N GLY A 231 21.00 -4.21 20.27
CA GLY A 231 22.26 -4.85 20.64
C GLY A 231 23.46 -4.17 19.99
N PHE A 232 23.36 -3.85 18.70
CA PHE A 232 24.40 -3.14 17.97
C PHE A 232 24.68 -1.74 18.52
N ILE A 233 23.63 -0.97 18.87
CA ILE A 233 23.77 0.32 19.57
C ILE A 233 24.48 0.14 20.91
N SER A 234 24.09 -0.88 21.68
CA SER A 234 24.70 -1.16 22.98
C SER A 234 26.19 -1.48 22.87
N THR A 235 26.61 -2.18 21.81
CA THR A 235 28.03 -2.48 21.57
C THR A 235 28.83 -1.25 21.20
N ILE A 236 28.26 -0.31 20.43
CA ILE A 236 28.95 0.95 20.05
C ILE A 236 29.08 1.89 21.25
N HIS A 237 28.12 1.87 22.17
CA HIS A 237 28.12 2.72 23.35
C HIS A 237 29.03 2.18 24.47
N SER A 238 29.46 0.92 24.40
CA SER A 238 30.36 0.31 25.38
C SER A 238 31.83 0.63 25.11
#